data_AF-A0A7J3KS71-F1
#
_entry.id   AF-A0A7J3KS71-F1
#
_cell.length_a   1.000
_cell.length_b   1.000
_cell.length_c   1.000
_cell.angle_alpha   90.00
_cell.angle_beta   90.00
_cell.angle_gamma   90.00
#
_symmetry.space_group_name_H-M   'P 1'
#
loop_
_entity.id
_entity.type
_entity.pdbx_description
1 polymer ?
#
loop_
_entity_poly.entity_id
_entity_poly.type
_entity_poly.pdbx_seq_one_letter_code
_entity_poly.pdbx_strand_id
1 'polypeptide(L)'
;MNRRDRFIEALDLGEPDRVPVTDLALDPPIVYAILGRGFSGRVFSMAGGSEDWGRSLDYRISLVEVCFKLGFDAAPALSDYSLTTRGYRPRYIDN
;
A
#
# COMPACT_ATOMS: atom_id res chain seq x y z
N MET A 1 11.35 -16.84 7.51
CA MET A 1 10.82 -15.66 8.25
C MET A 1 9.39 -15.35 7.81
N ASN A 2 8.57 -14.75 8.68
CA ASN A 2 7.26 -14.26 8.24
C ASN A 2 7.43 -12.98 7.39
N ARG A 3 6.37 -12.52 6.70
CA ARG A 3 6.44 -11.34 5.80
C ARG A 3 6.90 -10.07 6.51
N ARG A 4 6.36 -9.83 7.72
CA ARG A 4 6.67 -8.67 8.53
C ARG A 4 8.14 -8.69 8.97
N ASP A 5 8.58 -9.79 9.57
CA ASP A 5 9.96 -9.93 10.06
C ASP A 5 10.95 -9.74 8.91
N ARG A 6 10.65 -10.31 7.73
CA ARG A 6 11.47 -10.14 6.52
C ARG A 6 11.59 -8.68 6.11
N PHE A 7 10.47 -7.95 6.09
CA PHE A 7 10.47 -6.55 5.69
C PHE A 7 11.23 -5.66 6.68
N ILE A 8 11.06 -5.89 7.99
CA ILE A 8 11.75 -5.14 9.05
C ILE A 8 13.25 -5.46 9.06
N GLU A 9 13.65 -6.73 8.98
CA GLU A 9 15.06 -7.13 8.92
C GLU A 9 15.80 -6.43 7.76
N ALA A 10 15.15 -6.34 6.59
CA ALA A 10 15.71 -5.64 5.44
C ALA A 10 15.83 -4.11 5.66
N LEU A 11 14.83 -3.50 6.33
CA LEU A 11 14.88 -2.08 6.69
C LEU A 11 15.99 -1.76 7.70
N ASP A 12 16.24 -2.68 8.61
CA ASP A 12 17.30 -2.59 9.63
C ASP A 12 18.69 -2.98 9.08
N LEU A 13 18.82 -3.12 7.75
CA LEU A 13 20.06 -3.48 7.05
C LEU A 13 20.63 -4.85 7.46
N GLY A 14 19.76 -5.76 7.91
CA GLY A 14 20.09 -7.15 8.22
C GLY A 14 20.06 -8.08 7.01
N GLU A 15 20.04 -9.39 7.27
CA GLU A 15 20.06 -10.44 6.24
C GLU A 15 18.74 -11.24 6.25
N PRO A 16 17.69 -10.75 5.56
CA PRO A 16 16.44 -11.48 5.46
C PRO A 16 16.59 -12.79 4.66
N ASP A 17 15.68 -13.74 4.89
CA ASP A 17 15.65 -15.04 4.19
C ASP A 17 15.46 -14.92 2.66
N ARG A 18 14.99 -13.76 2.17
CA ARG A 18 15.00 -13.32 0.77
C ARG A 18 14.75 -11.81 0.71
N VAL A 19 15.02 -11.19 -0.45
CA VAL A 19 14.68 -9.77 -0.69
C VAL A 19 13.16 -9.56 -0.55
N PRO A 20 12.69 -8.68 0.35
CA PRO A 20 11.27 -8.41 0.48
C PRO A 20 10.75 -7.58 -0.70
N VAL A 21 9.49 -7.79 -1.07
CA VAL A 21 8.82 -7.09 -2.19
C VAL A 21 7.71 -6.19 -1.66
N THR A 22 7.64 -4.97 -2.19
CA THR A 22 6.56 -4.00 -1.97
C THR A 22 6.36 -3.18 -3.25
N ASP A 23 5.22 -2.53 -3.38
CA ASP A 23 4.92 -1.61 -4.48
C ASP A 23 4.22 -0.36 -3.96
N LEU A 24 4.51 0.79 -4.58
CA LEU A 24 4.01 2.10 -4.16
C LEU A 24 2.64 2.44 -4.77
N ALA A 25 2.37 1.95 -5.98
CA ALA A 25 1.18 2.27 -6.75
C ALA A 25 0.99 1.30 -7.93
N LEU A 26 0.37 0.15 -7.67
CA LEU A 26 -0.04 -0.77 -8.74
C LEU A 26 -1.11 -0.12 -9.61
N ASP A 27 -0.91 -0.11 -10.93
CA ASP A 27 -1.85 0.52 -11.85
C ASP A 27 -3.29 0.00 -11.65
N PRO A 28 -4.32 0.87 -11.71
CA PRO A 28 -5.71 0.46 -11.52
C PRO A 28 -6.17 -0.72 -12.39
N PRO A 29 -5.74 -0.88 -13.66
CA PRO A 29 -6.01 -2.09 -14.44
C PRO A 29 -5.45 -3.39 -13.84
N ILE A 30 -4.27 -3.35 -13.21
CA ILE A 30 -3.68 -4.51 -12.51
C ILE A 30 -4.51 -4.85 -11.28
N VAL A 31 -4.88 -3.83 -10.50
CA VAL A 31 -5.74 -4.01 -9.31
C VAL A 31 -7.09 -4.60 -9.71
N TYR A 32 -7.69 -4.12 -10.81
CA TYR A 32 -8.93 -4.67 -11.37
C TYR A 32 -8.78 -6.13 -11.78
N ALA A 33 -7.72 -6.47 -12.52
CA ALA A 33 -7.49 -7.83 -12.98
C ALA A 33 -7.36 -8.84 -11.83
N ILE A 34 -6.82 -8.40 -10.68
CA ILE A 34 -6.61 -9.26 -9.50
C ILE A 34 -7.85 -9.35 -8.61
N LEU A 35 -8.58 -8.25 -8.41
CA LEU A 35 -9.73 -8.22 -7.50
C LEU A 35 -11.08 -8.48 -8.18
N GLY A 36 -11.17 -8.33 -9.50
CA GLY A 36 -12.41 -8.50 -10.26
C GLY A 36 -13.47 -7.42 -10.01
N ARG A 37 -13.16 -6.35 -9.26
CA ARG A 37 -14.06 -5.22 -9.01
C ARG A 37 -13.51 -3.93 -9.62
N GLY A 38 -14.34 -3.24 -10.40
CA GLY A 38 -13.97 -2.03 -11.15
C GLY A 38 -13.82 -0.80 -10.26
N PHE A 39 -12.82 0.03 -10.54
CA PHE A 39 -12.72 1.38 -9.99
C PHE A 39 -13.26 2.34 -11.04
N SER A 40 -14.41 2.96 -10.77
CA SER A 40 -14.97 3.97 -11.67
C SER A 40 -14.31 5.33 -11.41
N GLY A 41 -13.76 5.94 -12.46
CA GLY A 41 -13.21 7.31 -12.42
C GLY A 41 -11.68 7.40 -12.44
N ARG A 42 -11.16 8.65 -12.45
CA ARG A 42 -9.72 8.91 -12.32
C ARG A 42 -9.28 8.56 -10.90
N VAL A 43 -8.38 7.59 -10.80
CA VAL A 43 -7.67 7.29 -9.56
C VAL A 43 -6.29 7.90 -9.69
N PHE A 44 -5.93 8.81 -8.79
CA PHE A 44 -4.58 9.36 -8.75
C PHE A 44 -3.65 8.34 -8.09
N SER A 45 -2.86 7.66 -8.92
CA SER A 45 -1.95 6.60 -8.46
C SER A 45 -0.77 7.15 -7.63
N MET A 46 -0.36 8.41 -7.81
CA MET A 46 0.65 9.10 -6.97
C MET A 46 0.48 10.64 -7.00
N ALA A 47 0.73 11.28 -5.84
CA ALA A 47 1.10 12.69 -5.62
C ALA A 47 0.31 13.83 -6.30
N GLY A 48 -0.91 13.58 -6.81
CA GLY A 48 -1.71 14.62 -7.49
C GLY A 48 -2.68 15.39 -6.60
N GLY A 49 -2.92 14.92 -5.36
CA GLY A 49 -4.11 15.29 -4.60
C GLY A 49 -5.37 14.73 -5.26
N SER A 50 -6.32 14.23 -4.47
CA SER A 50 -7.62 13.83 -5.00
C SER A 50 -8.67 14.87 -4.66
N GLU A 51 -9.43 15.32 -5.65
CA GLU A 51 -10.68 16.06 -5.42
C GLU A 51 -11.74 15.19 -4.71
N ASP A 52 -11.58 13.85 -4.77
CA ASP A 52 -12.50 12.86 -4.23
C ASP A 52 -11.78 11.90 -3.26
N TRP A 53 -11.84 12.25 -1.97
CA TRP A 53 -11.23 11.53 -0.86
C TRP A 53 -11.62 10.04 -0.79
N GLY A 54 -12.91 9.75 -0.99
CA GLY A 54 -13.44 8.39 -0.87
C GLY A 54 -12.78 7.45 -1.88
N ARG A 55 -12.65 7.90 -3.13
CA ARG A 55 -12.02 7.11 -4.20
C ARG A 55 -10.55 6.84 -3.97
N SER A 56 -9.80 7.81 -3.43
CA SER A 56 -8.40 7.61 -3.05
C SER A 56 -8.24 6.55 -1.99
N LEU A 57 -9.10 6.57 -0.97
CA LEU A 57 -9.09 5.60 0.11
C LEU A 57 -9.49 4.20 -0.39
N ASP A 58 -10.55 4.10 -1.19
CA ASP A 58 -11.03 2.82 -1.75
C ASP A 58 -9.98 2.15 -2.65
N TYR A 59 -9.28 2.94 -3.47
CA TYR A 59 -8.16 2.45 -4.25
C TYR A 59 -7.00 2.01 -3.36
N ARG A 60 -6.65 2.78 -2.33
CA ARG A 60 -5.54 2.43 -1.42
C ARG A 60 -5.83 1.15 -0.64
N ILE A 61 -7.05 0.96 -0.16
CA ILE A 61 -7.50 -0.30 0.46
C ILE A 61 -7.37 -1.45 -0.53
N SER A 62 -7.78 -1.23 -1.77
CA SER A 62 -7.70 -2.25 -2.81
C SER A 62 -6.26 -2.59 -3.21
N LEU A 63 -5.36 -1.61 -3.25
CA LEU A 63 -3.93 -1.82 -3.42
C LEU A 63 -3.38 -2.72 -2.31
N VAL A 64 -3.69 -2.43 -1.05
CA VAL A 64 -3.25 -3.24 0.10
C VAL A 64 -3.77 -4.68 -0.03
N GLU A 65 -5.03 -4.87 -0.43
CA GLU A 65 -5.61 -6.19 -0.67
C GLU A 65 -4.88 -6.95 -1.79
N VAL A 66 -4.52 -6.26 -2.87
CA VAL A 66 -3.75 -6.84 -3.98
C VAL A 66 -2.35 -7.24 -3.54
N CYS A 67 -1.62 -6.35 -2.87
CA CYS A 67 -0.29 -6.66 -2.34
C CYS A 67 -0.33 -7.89 -1.43
N PHE A 68 -1.37 -8.01 -0.58
CA PHE A 68 -1.57 -9.18 0.26
C PHE A 68 -1.82 -10.46 -0.54
N LYS A 69 -2.67 -10.41 -1.57
CA LYS A 69 -2.97 -11.54 -2.48
C LYS A 69 -1.76 -11.97 -3.30
N LEU A 70 -0.94 -11.03 -3.76
CA LEU A 70 0.29 -11.29 -4.51
C LEU A 70 1.46 -11.77 -3.63
N GLY A 71 1.28 -11.76 -2.31
CA GLY A 71 2.31 -12.22 -1.37
C GLY A 71 3.45 -11.23 -1.16
N PHE A 72 3.18 -9.93 -1.37
CA PHE A 72 4.12 -8.87 -1.03
C PHE A 72 4.33 -8.81 0.48
N ASP A 73 5.51 -8.37 0.87
CA ASP A 73 5.94 -8.33 2.27
C ASP A 73 5.46 -7.07 2.99
N ALA A 74 5.18 -6.00 2.24
CA ALA A 74 4.57 -4.78 2.74
C ALA A 74 3.69 -4.09 1.68
N ALA A 75 2.90 -3.11 2.12
CA ALA A 75 2.14 -2.21 1.26
C ALA A 75 2.02 -0.84 1.92
N PRO A 76 2.09 0.27 1.15
CA PRO A 76 1.86 1.61 1.69
C PRO A 76 0.38 1.79 2.02
N ALA A 77 0.09 2.09 3.29
CA ALA A 77 -1.27 2.37 3.73
C ALA A 77 -1.73 3.80 3.38
N LEU A 78 -0.81 4.74 3.19
CA LEU A 78 -1.07 6.15 2.88
C LEU A 78 -0.01 6.66 1.90
N SER A 79 -0.40 7.49 0.93
CA SER A 79 0.51 8.05 -0.09
C SER A 79 0.46 9.57 -0.23
N ASP A 80 -0.55 10.21 0.38
CA ASP A 80 -0.70 11.67 0.35
C ASP A 80 -0.33 12.23 1.72
N TYR A 81 0.84 12.87 1.78
CA TYR A 81 1.39 13.46 3.00
C TYR A 81 0.66 14.73 3.44
N SER A 82 -0.16 15.35 2.58
CA SER A 82 -1.06 16.44 3.02
C SER A 82 -2.10 15.93 4.02
N LEU A 83 -2.36 14.61 4.04
CA LEU A 83 -3.22 13.91 4.99
C LEU A 83 -2.52 13.66 6.34
N THR A 84 -1.19 13.72 6.39
CA THR A 84 -0.43 13.75 7.63
C THR A 84 -0.47 15.17 8.21
N THR A 85 -1.68 15.65 8.52
CA THR A 85 -1.82 16.81 9.41
C THR A 85 -1.11 16.46 10.72
N ARG A 86 -0.51 17.46 11.38
CA ARG A 86 0.46 17.33 12.51
C ARG A 86 0.03 16.41 13.69
N GLY A 87 -1.18 15.88 13.70
CA GLY A 87 -1.71 14.92 14.68
C GLY A 87 -1.70 13.44 14.28
N TYR A 88 -1.55 13.07 12.99
CA TYR A 88 -1.49 11.65 12.61
C TYR A 88 -0.10 11.08 12.95
N ARG A 89 -0.03 10.21 13.95
CA ARG A 89 1.13 9.35 14.19
C ARG A 89 0.81 7.96 13.64
N PRO A 90 1.58 7.44 12.66
CA PRO A 90 1.48 6.05 12.25
C PRO A 90 1.59 5.17 13.49
N ARG A 91 0.63 4.26 13.68
CA ARG A 91 0.69 3.23 14.71
C ARG A 91 0.91 1.91 14.00
N TYR A 92 1.84 1.11 14.51
CA TYR A 92 1.99 -0.27 14.05
C TYR A 92 0.68 -1.02 14.31
N ILE A 93 0.24 -1.81 13.32
CA ILE A 93 -0.94 -2.66 13.42
C ILE A 93 -0.44 -4.06 13.76
N ASP A 94 -0.06 -4.25 15.03
CA ASP A 94 0.35 -5.53 15.56
C ASP A 94 0.01 -5.59 17.06
N ASN A 95 -0.50 -6.74 17.47
CA ASN A 95 -0.65 -7.12 18.89
C ASN A 95 0.62 -7.83 19.34
#